data_AF-A0A1I5JCI1-F1
#
_entry.id   AF-A0A1I5JCI1-F1
#
_cell.length_a   1.000
_cell.length_b   1.000
_cell.length_c   1.000
_cell.angle_alpha   90.00
_cell.angle_beta   90.00
_cell.angle_gamma   90.00
#
_symmetry.space_group_name_H-M   'P 1'
#
loop_
_entity.id
_entity.type
_entity.pdbx_description
1 polymer ?
#
loop_
_entity_poly.entity_id
_entity_poly.type
_entity_poly.pdbx_seq_one_letter_code
_entity_poly.pdbx_strand_id
1 'polypeptide(L)'
;MTETKQPSFRIRGLANPTRFLALLDKIMIPLVILTVVVIGVGLYMALIDSPEDYQQGATVRIMYIHVPAAWLAMFAYTMMTISALGTLVWKHPLADVSAKAAAPLGAAFTFVCLTTGSFWGKPMWGTWWVWDARLTSMLILLIIYLGLIALWHAIEDPIKAGKAVAILTLVGFIIIPIIKFSVDWWSTLHQPASVFTLEGPKMDNSMLIPLMVMAIGFTLLFTVLHFKAMKNEILRRRIRSMQMQAARQVASGNRAAATQAASPSTGPSASH
;
A
#
# COMPACT_ATOMS: atom_id res chain seq x y z
N MET A 1 -30.02 38.09 -0.82
CA MET A 1 -29.76 36.75 -1.38
C MET A 1 -28.27 36.49 -1.35
N THR A 2 -27.78 35.88 -0.28
CA THR A 2 -26.39 35.44 -0.15
C THR A 2 -26.25 34.11 -0.88
N GLU A 3 -25.73 34.13 -2.10
CA GLU A 3 -25.33 32.91 -2.79
C GLU A 3 -24.22 32.22 -1.99
N THR A 4 -24.58 31.20 -1.23
CA THR A 4 -23.65 30.19 -0.72
C THR A 4 -23.07 29.43 -1.92
N LYS A 5 -21.90 29.90 -2.38
CA LYS A 5 -21.11 29.26 -3.43
C LYS A 5 -20.81 27.81 -3.01
N GLN A 6 -21.50 26.87 -3.64
CA GLN A 6 -21.30 25.44 -3.40
C GLN A 6 -19.82 25.08 -3.60
N PRO A 7 -19.21 24.32 -2.68
CA PRO A 7 -17.80 23.95 -2.80
C PRO A 7 -17.65 23.00 -3.99
N SER A 8 -17.20 23.54 -5.12
CA SER A 8 -16.87 22.72 -6.30
C SER A 8 -15.83 21.68 -5.90
N PHE A 9 -16.16 20.39 -6.08
CA PHE A 9 -15.26 19.27 -5.85
C PHE A 9 -14.09 19.36 -6.85
N ARG A 10 -13.00 20.04 -6.46
CA ARG A 10 -11.78 20.10 -7.26
C ARG A 10 -10.84 19.00 -6.79
N ILE A 11 -10.48 18.08 -7.68
CA ILE A 11 -9.54 16.98 -7.44
C ILE A 11 -8.20 17.48 -6.85
N ARG A 12 -7.72 18.66 -7.28
CA ARG A 12 -6.53 19.33 -6.71
C ARG A 12 -6.64 19.63 -5.20
N GLY A 13 -7.86 19.76 -4.67
CA GLY A 13 -8.11 19.99 -3.25
C GLY A 13 -7.83 18.77 -2.36
N LEU A 14 -7.73 17.57 -2.92
CA LEU A 14 -7.43 16.34 -2.17
C LEU A 14 -5.95 16.24 -1.78
N ALA A 15 -5.07 17.07 -2.35
CA ALA A 15 -3.71 17.22 -1.83
C ALA A 15 -3.70 17.78 -0.40
N ASN A 16 -4.76 18.46 0.04
CA ASN A 16 -4.89 18.90 1.43
C ASN A 16 -5.25 17.70 2.34
N PRO A 17 -4.42 17.34 3.33
CA PRO A 17 -4.68 16.20 4.20
C PRO A 17 -6.02 16.26 4.95
N THR A 18 -6.50 17.45 5.32
CA THR A 18 -7.80 17.59 6.02
C THR A 18 -8.97 17.28 5.09
N ARG A 19 -8.92 17.76 3.84
CA ARG A 19 -9.96 17.47 2.84
C ARG A 19 -9.96 16.00 2.45
N PHE A 20 -8.76 15.42 2.33
CA PHE A 20 -8.60 13.98 2.10
C PHE A 20 -9.22 13.17 3.23
N LEU A 21 -8.92 13.48 4.50
CA LEU A 21 -9.50 12.80 5.65
C LEU A 21 -11.04 12.92 5.69
N ALA A 22 -11.58 14.11 5.44
CA ALA A 22 -13.03 14.31 5.39
C ALA A 22 -13.71 13.49 4.28
N LEU A 23 -13.06 13.36 3.12
CA LEU A 23 -13.53 12.48 2.06
C LEU A 23 -13.51 11.02 2.51
N LEU A 24 -12.40 10.57 3.11
CA LEU A 24 -12.28 9.20 3.64
C LEU A 24 -13.41 8.90 4.62
N ASP A 25 -13.67 9.79 5.59
CA ASP A 25 -14.73 9.59 6.58
C ASP A 25 -16.11 9.36 5.95
N LYS A 26 -16.39 9.98 4.80
CA LYS A 26 -17.64 9.79 4.05
C LYS A 26 -17.69 8.48 3.26
N ILE A 27 -16.60 8.11 2.60
CA ILE A 27 -16.59 6.97 1.65
C ILE A 27 -16.26 5.63 2.31
N MET A 28 -15.65 5.63 3.51
CA MET A 28 -15.09 4.42 4.12
C MET A 28 -16.15 3.35 4.41
N ILE A 29 -17.30 3.70 4.98
CA ILE A 29 -18.34 2.71 5.32
C ILE A 29 -18.94 2.07 4.06
N PRO A 30 -19.42 2.84 3.05
CA PRO A 30 -19.89 2.25 1.80
C PRO A 30 -18.84 1.39 1.11
N LEU A 31 -17.58 1.83 1.12
CA LEU A 31 -16.49 1.08 0.52
C LEU A 31 -16.25 -0.26 1.24
N VAL A 32 -16.27 -0.28 2.58
CA VAL A 32 -16.14 -1.51 3.36
C VAL A 32 -17.30 -2.47 3.10
N ILE A 33 -18.54 -1.97 3.06
CA ILE A 33 -19.71 -2.81 2.77
C ILE A 33 -19.57 -3.42 1.37
N LEU A 34 -19.21 -2.61 0.36
CA LEU A 34 -18.97 -3.08 -1.00
C LEU A 34 -17.87 -4.14 -1.04
N THR A 35 -16.73 -3.92 -0.35
CA THR A 35 -15.65 -4.90 -0.25
C THR A 35 -16.14 -6.23 0.31
N VAL A 36 -16.89 -6.21 1.42
CA VAL A 36 -17.39 -7.42 2.08
C VAL A 36 -18.36 -8.18 1.18
N VAL A 37 -19.29 -7.46 0.53
CA VAL A 37 -20.25 -8.07 -0.40
C VAL A 37 -19.54 -8.69 -1.59
N VAL A 38 -18.64 -7.96 -2.26
CA VAL A 38 -17.93 -8.46 -3.44
C VAL A 38 -17.03 -9.64 -3.10
N ILE A 39 -16.32 -9.62 -1.96
CA ILE A 39 -15.53 -10.78 -1.51
C ILE A 39 -16.44 -11.95 -1.16
N GLY A 40 -17.58 -11.73 -0.49
CA GLY A 40 -18.53 -12.79 -0.16
C GLY A 40 -19.07 -13.49 -1.40
N VAL A 41 -19.50 -12.71 -2.40
CA VAL A 41 -19.93 -13.22 -3.71
C VAL A 41 -18.78 -13.92 -4.43
N GLY A 42 -17.60 -13.31 -4.48
CA GLY A 42 -16.41 -13.89 -5.10
C GLY A 42 -16.00 -15.22 -4.48
N LEU A 43 -16.05 -15.35 -3.16
CA LEU A 43 -15.75 -16.59 -2.44
C LEU A 43 -16.79 -17.68 -2.72
N TYR A 44 -18.08 -17.32 -2.76
CA TYR A 44 -19.12 -18.26 -3.19
C TYR A 44 -18.85 -18.77 -4.61
N MET A 45 -18.60 -17.86 -5.55
CA MET A 45 -18.30 -18.21 -6.93
C MET A 45 -17.03 -19.05 -7.06
N ALA A 46 -15.97 -18.69 -6.34
CA ALA A 46 -14.67 -19.35 -6.38
C ALA A 46 -14.67 -20.75 -5.76
N LEU A 47 -15.40 -20.95 -4.65
CA LEU A 47 -15.33 -22.18 -3.87
C LEU A 47 -16.48 -23.17 -4.13
N ILE A 48 -17.61 -22.68 -4.65
CA ILE A 48 -18.82 -23.50 -4.82
C ILE A 48 -19.21 -23.59 -6.29
N ASP A 49 -19.36 -22.44 -6.97
CA ASP A 49 -19.91 -22.38 -8.34
C ASP A 49 -18.89 -22.75 -9.43
N SER A 50 -17.62 -22.36 -9.24
CA SER A 50 -16.56 -22.66 -10.20
C SER A 50 -16.41 -24.17 -10.41
N PRO A 51 -16.44 -24.64 -11.67
CA PRO A 51 -16.15 -26.03 -11.98
C PRO A 51 -14.70 -26.36 -11.63
N GLU A 52 -14.43 -27.66 -11.50
CA GLU A 52 -13.06 -28.17 -11.43
C GLU A 52 -12.39 -28.06 -12.80
N ASP A 53 -11.08 -27.82 -12.80
CA ASP A 53 -10.31 -27.84 -14.04
C ASP A 53 -9.99 -29.27 -14.47
N TYR A 54 -9.99 -29.52 -15.78
CA TYR A 54 -9.73 -30.84 -16.34
C TYR A 54 -8.36 -31.41 -15.94
N GLN A 55 -7.33 -30.56 -15.82
CA GLN A 55 -5.98 -30.98 -15.44
C GLN A 55 -5.73 -30.79 -13.94
N GLN A 56 -6.25 -29.71 -13.35
CA GLN A 56 -5.92 -29.33 -11.97
C GLN A 56 -6.94 -29.82 -10.93
N GLY A 57 -8.10 -30.33 -11.36
CA GLY A 57 -9.22 -30.69 -10.48
C GLY A 57 -9.64 -29.52 -9.59
N ALA A 58 -10.00 -29.83 -8.35
CA ALA A 58 -10.35 -28.82 -7.33
C ALA A 58 -9.21 -27.85 -6.96
N THR A 59 -7.95 -28.16 -7.28
CA THR A 59 -6.81 -27.29 -6.89
C THR A 59 -6.78 -25.97 -7.65
N VAL A 60 -7.48 -25.88 -8.79
CA VAL A 60 -7.68 -24.62 -9.53
C VAL A 60 -8.28 -23.53 -8.67
N ARG A 61 -9.02 -23.88 -7.60
CA ARG A 61 -9.64 -22.90 -6.70
C ARG A 61 -8.61 -22.02 -5.96
N ILE A 62 -7.36 -22.48 -5.82
CA ILE A 62 -6.26 -21.68 -5.25
C ILE A 62 -5.97 -20.45 -6.13
N MET A 63 -6.18 -20.56 -7.45
CA MET A 63 -6.03 -19.47 -8.42
C MET A 63 -6.76 -18.20 -8.00
N TYR A 64 -7.98 -18.35 -7.47
CA TYR A 64 -8.87 -17.24 -7.11
C TYR A 64 -8.34 -16.38 -5.97
N ILE A 65 -7.34 -16.85 -5.24
CA ILE A 65 -6.63 -16.08 -4.21
C ILE A 65 -5.22 -15.75 -4.69
N HIS A 66 -4.53 -16.74 -5.25
CA HIS A 66 -3.13 -16.61 -5.69
C HIS A 66 -2.95 -15.53 -6.76
N VAL A 67 -3.74 -15.56 -7.83
CA VAL A 67 -3.59 -14.65 -8.97
C VAL A 67 -3.91 -13.20 -8.59
N PRO A 68 -5.04 -12.90 -7.90
CA PRO A 68 -5.27 -11.56 -7.36
C PRO A 68 -4.16 -11.06 -6.43
N ALA A 69 -3.62 -11.93 -5.57
CA ALA A 69 -2.51 -11.58 -4.69
C ALA A 69 -1.24 -11.23 -5.47
N ALA A 70 -0.90 -12.00 -6.51
CA ALA A 70 0.23 -11.72 -7.39
C ALA A 70 0.08 -10.36 -8.10
N TRP A 71 -1.11 -10.07 -8.62
CA TRP A 71 -1.38 -8.78 -9.28
C TRP A 71 -1.27 -7.61 -8.30
N LEU A 72 -1.84 -7.75 -7.09
CA LEU A 72 -1.80 -6.69 -6.09
C LEU A 72 -0.41 -6.47 -5.49
N ALA A 73 0.40 -7.53 -5.37
CA ALA A 73 1.80 -7.41 -4.99
C ALA A 73 2.57 -6.47 -5.94
N MET A 74 2.41 -6.64 -7.25
CA MET A 74 3.04 -5.78 -8.25
C MET A 74 2.39 -4.40 -8.37
N PHE A 75 1.06 -4.34 -8.29
CA PHE A 75 0.30 -3.08 -8.32
C PHE A 75 0.68 -2.16 -7.15
N ALA A 76 0.78 -2.70 -5.93
CA ALA A 76 1.18 -1.92 -4.76
C ALA A 76 2.57 -1.30 -4.95
N TYR A 77 3.51 -2.04 -5.54
CA TYR A 77 4.86 -1.53 -5.79
C TYR A 77 4.83 -0.45 -6.87
N THR A 78 4.09 -0.66 -7.94
CA THR A 78 3.90 0.33 -9.02
C THR A 78 3.27 1.63 -8.48
N MET A 79 2.29 1.51 -7.60
CA MET A 79 1.67 2.66 -6.94
C MET A 79 2.64 3.37 -5.97
N MET A 80 3.51 2.62 -5.28
CA MET A 80 4.62 3.20 -4.52
C MET A 80 5.60 3.94 -5.43
N THR A 81 5.93 3.43 -6.61
CA THR A 81 6.80 4.08 -7.60
C THR A 81 6.19 5.40 -8.08
N ILE A 82 4.89 5.43 -8.40
CA ILE A 82 4.17 6.67 -8.75
C ILE A 82 4.19 7.66 -7.56
N SER A 83 4.00 7.15 -6.35
CA SER A 83 4.08 7.95 -5.13
C SER A 83 5.50 8.48 -4.84
N ALA A 84 6.55 7.72 -5.20
CA ALA A 84 7.93 8.14 -5.09
C ALA A 84 8.23 9.31 -6.06
N LEU A 85 7.75 9.23 -7.30
CA LEU A 85 7.78 10.37 -8.24
C LEU A 85 7.00 11.56 -7.69
N GLY A 86 5.79 11.32 -7.16
CA GLY A 86 4.98 12.27 -6.39
C GLY A 86 5.78 13.04 -5.34
N THR A 87 6.60 12.30 -4.58
CA THR A 87 7.41 12.81 -3.48
C THR A 87 8.61 13.62 -3.96
N LEU A 88 9.35 13.11 -4.95
CA LEU A 88 10.62 13.71 -5.38
C LEU A 88 10.44 14.85 -6.38
N VAL A 89 9.54 14.69 -7.35
CA VAL A 89 9.34 15.64 -8.45
C VAL A 89 8.41 16.78 -8.02
N TRP A 90 7.22 16.43 -7.52
CA TRP A 90 6.18 17.41 -7.22
C TRP A 90 6.09 17.80 -5.75
N LYS A 91 6.85 17.15 -4.87
CA LYS A 91 6.76 17.35 -3.40
C LYS A 91 5.32 17.21 -2.89
N HIS A 92 4.58 16.27 -3.46
CA HIS A 92 3.16 16.11 -3.17
C HIS A 92 2.94 15.67 -1.71
N PRO A 93 2.10 16.39 -0.93
CA PRO A 93 2.04 16.27 0.54
C PRO A 93 1.52 14.93 1.07
N LEU A 94 0.89 14.11 0.22
CA LEU A 94 0.38 12.79 0.58
C LEU A 94 1.10 11.64 -0.14
N ALA A 95 2.06 11.94 -1.01
CA ALA A 95 2.67 10.90 -1.82
C ALA A 95 3.56 9.97 -0.99
N ASP A 96 4.39 10.53 -0.10
CA ASP A 96 5.21 9.73 0.81
C ASP A 96 4.36 8.94 1.82
N VAL A 97 3.24 9.53 2.28
CA VAL A 97 2.22 8.85 3.10
C VAL A 97 1.64 7.65 2.37
N SER A 98 1.27 7.82 1.10
CA SER A 98 0.73 6.74 0.26
C SER A 98 1.77 5.62 0.08
N ALA A 99 3.01 5.96 -0.27
CA ALA A 99 4.08 4.98 -0.44
C ALA A 99 4.35 4.19 0.86
N LYS A 100 4.43 4.89 1.99
CA LYS A 100 4.63 4.26 3.31
C LYS A 100 3.48 3.34 3.71
N ALA A 101 2.25 3.74 3.43
CA ALA A 101 1.05 2.95 3.72
C ALA A 101 0.94 1.70 2.84
N ALA A 102 1.37 1.78 1.58
CA ALA A 102 1.33 0.67 0.63
C ALA A 102 2.32 -0.45 0.98
N ALA A 103 3.52 -0.12 1.48
CA ALA A 103 4.61 -1.08 1.59
C ALA A 103 4.26 -2.34 2.40
N PRO A 104 3.64 -2.26 3.60
CA PRO A 104 3.22 -3.45 4.35
C PRO A 104 2.13 -4.26 3.64
N LEU A 105 1.23 -3.59 2.91
CA LEU A 105 0.17 -4.27 2.15
C LEU A 105 0.75 -5.03 0.97
N GLY A 106 1.66 -4.40 0.22
CA GLY A 106 2.41 -5.05 -0.86
C GLY A 106 3.20 -6.25 -0.35
N ALA A 107 3.91 -6.13 0.78
CA ALA A 107 4.58 -7.25 1.43
C ALA A 107 3.63 -8.40 1.75
N ALA A 108 2.46 -8.09 2.32
CA ALA A 108 1.46 -9.10 2.68
C ALA A 108 0.90 -9.82 1.44
N PHE A 109 0.57 -9.09 0.37
CA PHE A 109 0.11 -9.71 -0.88
C PHE A 109 1.21 -10.56 -1.55
N THR A 110 2.47 -10.12 -1.52
CA THR A 110 3.58 -10.93 -2.01
C THR A 110 3.75 -12.20 -1.19
N PHE A 111 3.66 -12.11 0.14
CA PHE A 111 3.71 -13.27 1.03
C PHE A 111 2.56 -14.26 0.73
N VAL A 112 1.32 -13.77 0.66
CA VAL A 112 0.16 -14.59 0.29
C VAL A 112 0.37 -15.26 -1.06
N CYS A 113 0.87 -14.52 -2.06
CA CYS A 113 1.18 -15.06 -3.38
C CYS A 113 2.21 -16.20 -3.29
N LEU A 114 3.33 -16.01 -2.58
CA LEU A 114 4.37 -17.04 -2.44
C LEU A 114 3.83 -18.28 -1.74
N THR A 115 3.12 -18.11 -0.62
CA THR A 115 2.56 -19.24 0.16
C THR A 115 1.51 -20.00 -0.65
N THR A 116 0.54 -19.31 -1.24
CA THR A 116 -0.50 -19.95 -2.08
C THR A 116 0.10 -20.57 -3.34
N GLY A 117 1.14 -19.96 -3.90
CA GLY A 117 1.88 -20.51 -5.04
C GLY A 117 2.58 -21.82 -4.69
N SER A 118 3.20 -21.92 -3.52
CA SER A 118 3.77 -23.18 -3.04
C SER A 118 2.71 -24.26 -2.80
N PHE A 119 1.56 -23.91 -2.22
CA PHE A 119 0.44 -24.85 -2.05
C PHE A 119 -0.11 -25.36 -3.38
N TRP A 120 -0.21 -24.47 -4.37
CA TRP A 120 -0.66 -24.84 -5.70
C TRP A 120 0.41 -25.63 -6.47
N GLY A 121 1.68 -25.33 -6.23
CA GLY A 121 2.76 -25.97 -6.98
C GLY A 121 3.02 -27.41 -6.62
N LYS A 122 2.76 -27.81 -5.36
CA LYS A 122 2.96 -29.19 -4.93
C LYS A 122 2.12 -30.21 -5.73
N PRO A 123 0.79 -30.05 -5.89
CA PRO A 123 -0.01 -30.98 -6.69
C PRO A 123 0.26 -30.84 -8.19
N MET A 124 0.56 -29.64 -8.69
CA MET A 124 0.69 -29.40 -10.14
C MET A 124 2.04 -29.83 -10.72
N TRP A 125 3.13 -29.60 -9.98
CA TRP A 125 4.50 -29.81 -10.47
C TRP A 125 5.34 -30.68 -9.53
N GLY A 126 4.74 -31.28 -8.50
CA GLY A 126 5.41 -32.20 -7.57
C GLY A 126 6.33 -31.54 -6.54
N THR A 127 6.50 -30.21 -6.57
CA THR A 127 7.43 -29.47 -5.70
C THR A 127 6.79 -28.21 -5.11
N TRP A 128 7.24 -27.83 -3.91
CA TRP A 128 6.81 -26.61 -3.22
C TRP A 128 7.53 -25.36 -3.71
N TRP A 129 8.72 -25.54 -4.30
CA TRP A 129 9.60 -24.46 -4.72
C TRP A 129 10.53 -24.92 -5.85
N VAL A 130 10.80 -24.00 -6.77
CA VAL A 130 11.92 -24.06 -7.71
C VAL A 130 12.54 -22.67 -7.81
N TRP A 131 13.84 -22.63 -8.09
CA TRP A 131 14.58 -21.39 -8.27
C TRP A 131 14.44 -20.85 -9.69
N ASP A 132 13.20 -20.74 -10.19
CA ASP A 132 12.92 -20.16 -11.49
C ASP A 132 12.88 -18.62 -11.44
N ALA A 133 12.87 -17.98 -12.60
CA ALA A 133 12.91 -16.52 -12.71
C ALA A 133 11.70 -15.84 -12.04
N ARG A 134 10.51 -16.45 -12.09
CA ARG A 134 9.28 -15.86 -11.53
C ARG A 134 9.25 -15.97 -10.01
N LEU A 135 9.48 -17.17 -9.47
CA LEU A 135 9.48 -17.42 -8.03
C LEU A 135 10.56 -16.61 -7.35
N THR A 136 11.77 -16.63 -7.92
CA THR A 136 12.91 -15.91 -7.35
C THR A 136 12.67 -14.41 -7.39
N SER A 137 12.14 -13.84 -8.48
CA SER A 137 11.85 -12.40 -8.55
C SER A 137 10.70 -11.98 -7.63
N MET A 138 9.68 -12.82 -7.42
CA MET A 138 8.63 -12.58 -6.42
C MET A 138 9.16 -12.64 -4.99
N LEU A 139 10.09 -13.55 -4.68
CA LEU A 139 10.78 -13.58 -3.39
C LEU A 139 11.64 -12.33 -3.18
N ILE A 140 12.38 -11.90 -4.20
CA ILE A 140 13.15 -10.65 -4.17
C ILE A 140 12.22 -9.46 -3.95
N LEU A 141 11.06 -9.41 -4.60
CA LEU A 141 10.06 -8.37 -4.36
C LEU A 141 9.62 -8.33 -2.89
N LEU A 142 9.39 -9.48 -2.23
CA LEU A 142 9.08 -9.54 -0.80
C LEU A 142 10.21 -8.94 0.03
N ILE A 143 11.46 -9.33 -0.24
CA ILE A 143 12.64 -8.82 0.46
C ILE A 143 12.78 -7.31 0.28
N ILE A 144 12.56 -6.79 -0.93
CA ILE A 144 12.58 -5.35 -1.20
C ILE A 144 11.50 -4.65 -0.38
N TYR A 145 10.27 -5.16 -0.33
CA TYR A 145 9.22 -4.58 0.52
C TYR A 145 9.63 -4.52 1.98
N LEU A 146 10.17 -5.61 2.54
CA LEU A 146 10.66 -5.65 3.91
C LEU A 146 11.81 -4.64 4.13
N GLY A 147 12.71 -4.52 3.16
CA GLY A 147 13.78 -3.52 3.16
C GLY A 147 13.25 -2.08 3.17
N LEU A 148 12.24 -1.76 2.37
CA LEU A 148 11.60 -0.45 2.34
C LEU A 148 10.89 -0.14 3.67
N ILE A 149 10.23 -1.13 4.27
CA ILE A 149 9.60 -1.01 5.60
C ILE A 149 10.67 -0.79 6.67
N ALA A 150 11.77 -1.55 6.65
CA ALA A 150 12.88 -1.40 7.60
C ALA A 150 13.53 -0.02 7.46
N LEU A 151 13.76 0.47 6.24
CA LEU A 151 14.36 1.78 5.97
C LEU A 151 13.51 2.93 6.53
N TRP A 152 12.18 2.83 6.45
CA TRP A 152 11.26 3.79 7.10
C TRP A 152 11.40 3.85 8.62
N HIS A 153 11.78 2.74 9.26
CA HIS A 153 11.97 2.67 10.71
C HIS A 153 13.40 3.03 11.14
N ALA A 154 14.39 2.78 10.29
CA ALA A 154 15.80 3.03 10.58
C ALA A 154 16.18 4.52 10.55
N ILE A 155 15.48 5.35 9.76
CA ILE A 155 15.78 6.77 9.64
C ILE A 155 14.79 7.59 10.50
N GLU A 156 15.33 8.28 11.51
CA GLU A 156 14.52 9.07 12.45
C GLU A 156 13.83 10.28 11.82
N ASP A 157 14.55 11.00 10.94
CA ASP A 157 14.03 12.16 10.23
C ASP A 157 13.06 11.71 9.13
N PRO A 158 11.74 12.00 9.25
CA PRO A 158 10.74 11.49 8.32
C PRO A 158 10.92 12.02 6.89
N ILE A 159 11.50 13.23 6.74
CA ILE A 159 11.73 13.85 5.44
C ILE A 159 12.90 13.14 4.75
N LYS A 160 13.99 12.87 5.49
CA LYS A 160 15.12 12.09 4.96
C LYS A 160 14.71 10.66 4.64
N ALA A 161 13.93 10.02 5.53
CA ALA A 161 13.39 8.69 5.33
C ALA A 161 12.56 8.61 4.05
N GLY A 162 11.62 9.55 3.86
CA GLY A 162 10.77 9.61 2.67
C GLY A 162 11.56 9.75 1.37
N LYS A 163 12.62 10.57 1.35
CA LYS A 163 13.49 10.70 0.17
C LYS A 163 14.28 9.43 -0.11
N ALA A 164 14.93 8.85 0.91
CA ALA A 164 15.72 7.63 0.76
C ALA A 164 14.87 6.45 0.27
N VAL A 165 13.69 6.26 0.88
CA VAL A 165 12.74 5.22 0.47
C VAL A 165 12.21 5.47 -0.94
N ALA A 166 11.91 6.72 -1.31
CA ALA A 166 11.45 7.05 -2.66
C ALA A 166 12.51 6.69 -3.73
N ILE A 167 13.78 7.03 -3.48
CA ILE A 167 14.88 6.68 -4.40
C ILE A 167 15.00 5.15 -4.53
N LEU A 168 15.04 4.42 -3.42
CA LEU A 168 15.17 2.96 -3.43
C LEU A 168 13.95 2.30 -4.11
N THR A 169 12.75 2.83 -3.91
CA THR A 169 11.53 2.37 -4.58
C THR A 169 11.64 2.51 -6.10
N LEU A 170 12.14 3.65 -6.59
CA LEU A 170 12.33 3.89 -8.02
C LEU A 170 13.35 2.94 -8.63
N VAL A 171 14.50 2.74 -7.98
CA VAL A 171 15.53 1.80 -8.43
C VAL A 171 14.97 0.37 -8.44
N GLY A 172 14.29 -0.03 -7.37
CA GLY A 172 13.72 -1.37 -7.25
C GLY A 172 12.56 -1.65 -8.21
N PHE A 173 11.97 -0.63 -8.87
CA PHE A 173 10.87 -0.82 -9.82
C PHE A 173 11.22 -1.75 -10.98
N ILE A 174 12.52 -1.90 -11.29
CA ILE A 174 13.01 -2.87 -12.29
C ILE A 174 12.58 -4.31 -12.01
N ILE A 175 12.26 -4.67 -10.77
CA ILE A 175 11.78 -6.01 -10.44
C ILE A 175 10.41 -6.32 -11.05
N ILE A 176 9.56 -5.30 -11.28
CA ILE A 176 8.21 -5.47 -11.81
C ILE A 176 8.21 -5.98 -13.26
N PRO A 177 8.93 -5.36 -14.22
CA PRO A 177 9.04 -5.92 -15.56
C PRO A 177 9.73 -7.29 -15.55
N ILE A 178 10.72 -7.51 -14.68
CA ILE A 178 11.35 -8.85 -14.53
C ILE A 178 10.30 -9.90 -14.17
N ILE A 179 9.45 -9.67 -13.17
CA ILE A 179 8.37 -10.61 -12.78
C ILE A 179 7.37 -10.80 -13.92
N LYS A 180 6.95 -9.70 -14.56
CA LYS A 180 5.90 -9.73 -15.59
C LYS A 180 6.34 -10.55 -16.80
N PHE A 181 7.54 -10.27 -17.31
CA PHE A 181 8.08 -10.90 -18.52
C PHE A 181 8.93 -12.14 -18.23
N SER A 182 9.06 -12.56 -16.96
CA SER A 182 9.88 -13.73 -16.58
C SER A 182 9.52 -15.00 -17.34
N VAL A 183 8.24 -15.19 -17.68
CA VAL A 183 7.74 -16.36 -18.43
C VAL A 183 7.97 -16.27 -19.93
N ASP A 184 8.15 -15.05 -20.45
CA ASP A 184 8.44 -14.82 -21.87
C ASP A 184 9.95 -14.91 -22.12
N TRP A 185 10.76 -14.52 -21.14
CA TRP A 185 12.22 -14.48 -21.24
C TRP A 185 12.92 -15.79 -20.83
N TRP A 186 12.33 -16.59 -19.94
CA TRP A 186 12.94 -17.84 -19.47
C TRP A 186 11.95 -19.00 -19.43
N SER A 187 12.51 -20.22 -19.50
CA SER A 187 11.75 -21.42 -19.18
C SER A 187 11.42 -21.44 -17.69
N THR A 188 10.14 -21.55 -17.37
CA THR A 188 9.64 -21.61 -15.99
C THR A 188 8.56 -22.68 -15.87
N LEU A 189 8.27 -23.14 -14.66
CA LEU A 189 7.10 -24.02 -14.43
C LEU A 189 5.77 -23.30 -14.71
N HIS A 190 5.80 -21.97 -14.81
CA HIS A 190 4.62 -21.15 -14.98
C HIS A 190 4.23 -21.10 -16.45
N GLN A 191 2.97 -21.43 -16.71
CA GLN A 191 2.35 -21.18 -18.00
C GLN A 191 2.42 -19.66 -18.32
N PRO A 192 2.62 -19.28 -19.60
CA PRO A 192 2.40 -17.91 -20.06
C PRO A 192 1.01 -17.42 -19.64
N ALA A 193 0.84 -16.10 -19.47
CA ALA A 193 -0.39 -15.53 -18.89
C ALA A 193 -1.67 -16.08 -19.58
N SER A 194 -2.38 -16.96 -18.90
CA SER A 194 -3.58 -17.64 -19.41
C SER A 194 -4.84 -16.77 -19.32
N VAL A 195 -4.81 -15.69 -18.53
CA VAL A 195 -5.98 -14.86 -18.25
C VAL A 195 -6.27 -13.85 -19.37
N PHE A 196 -5.23 -13.24 -19.95
CA PHE A 196 -5.38 -12.29 -21.07
C PHE A 196 -4.22 -12.44 -22.04
N THR A 197 -4.51 -12.84 -23.28
CA THR A 197 -3.58 -12.76 -24.41
C THR A 197 -4.05 -11.67 -25.39
N LEU A 198 -3.22 -11.33 -26.37
CA LEU A 198 -3.57 -10.40 -27.45
C LEU A 198 -4.80 -10.87 -28.27
N GLU A 199 -5.13 -12.16 -28.20
CA GLU A 199 -6.23 -12.81 -28.92
C GLU A 199 -7.51 -12.96 -28.06
N GLY A 200 -7.46 -12.60 -26.77
CA GLY A 200 -8.59 -12.70 -25.84
C GLY A 200 -8.30 -13.56 -24.60
N PRO A 201 -9.30 -13.76 -23.71
CA PRO A 201 -9.16 -14.66 -22.57
C PRO A 201 -9.08 -16.12 -23.04
N LYS A 202 -8.07 -16.87 -22.61
CA LYS A 202 -7.94 -18.31 -22.91
C LYS A 202 -8.66 -19.19 -21.88
N MET A 203 -9.22 -18.59 -20.83
CA MET A 203 -9.91 -19.26 -19.76
C MET A 203 -11.43 -19.16 -19.96
N ASP A 204 -12.14 -20.26 -19.74
CA ASP A 204 -13.59 -20.30 -19.84
C ASP A 204 -14.25 -19.31 -18.86
N ASN A 205 -15.39 -18.74 -19.26
CA ASN A 205 -16.11 -17.75 -18.47
C ASN A 205 -16.53 -18.26 -17.10
N SER A 206 -16.79 -19.57 -16.96
CA SER A 206 -17.12 -20.21 -15.68
C SER A 206 -16.00 -20.10 -14.63
N MET A 207 -14.75 -19.90 -15.06
CA MET A 207 -13.60 -19.65 -14.16
C MET A 207 -13.11 -18.20 -14.23
N LEU A 208 -13.21 -17.55 -15.39
CA LEU A 208 -12.79 -16.16 -15.55
C LEU A 208 -13.61 -15.19 -14.72
N ILE A 209 -14.93 -15.34 -14.70
CA ILE A 209 -15.80 -14.43 -13.95
C ILE A 209 -15.50 -14.52 -12.44
N PRO A 210 -15.47 -15.69 -11.78
CA PRO A 210 -15.07 -15.79 -10.38
C PRO A 210 -13.69 -15.16 -10.10
N LEU A 211 -12.71 -15.39 -10.97
CA LEU A 211 -11.38 -14.81 -10.85
C LEU A 211 -11.42 -13.27 -10.87
N MET A 212 -12.16 -12.69 -11.82
CA MET A 212 -12.27 -11.23 -11.93
C MET A 212 -13.05 -10.63 -10.77
N VAL A 213 -14.10 -11.29 -10.29
CA VAL A 213 -14.84 -10.85 -9.09
C VAL A 213 -13.92 -10.86 -7.86
N MET A 214 -13.13 -11.92 -7.68
CA MET A 214 -12.14 -11.99 -6.60
C MET A 214 -11.03 -10.95 -6.75
N ALA A 215 -10.55 -10.69 -7.98
CA ALA A 215 -9.57 -9.64 -8.25
C ALA A 215 -10.10 -8.25 -7.89
N ILE A 216 -11.36 -7.95 -8.22
CA ILE A 216 -12.03 -6.71 -7.82
C ILE A 216 -12.18 -6.65 -6.30
N GLY A 217 -12.66 -7.73 -5.67
CA GLY A 217 -12.81 -7.81 -4.21
C GLY A 217 -11.51 -7.56 -3.47
N PHE A 218 -10.41 -8.18 -3.92
CA PHE A 218 -9.08 -7.99 -3.35
C PHE A 218 -8.56 -6.56 -3.59
N THR A 219 -8.85 -5.97 -4.76
CA THR A 219 -8.48 -4.58 -5.06
C THR A 219 -9.23 -3.59 -4.17
N LEU A 220 -10.52 -3.84 -3.90
CA LEU A 220 -11.32 -3.09 -2.95
C LEU A 220 -10.77 -3.26 -1.53
N LEU A 221 -10.37 -4.48 -1.13
CA LEU A 221 -9.74 -4.75 0.16
C LEU A 221 -8.43 -3.97 0.30
N PHE A 222 -7.54 -4.03 -0.70
CA PHE A 222 -6.32 -3.24 -0.74
C PHE A 222 -6.63 -1.75 -0.57
N THR A 223 -7.61 -1.22 -1.30
CA THR A 223 -8.01 0.19 -1.25
C THR A 223 -8.48 0.60 0.16
N VAL A 224 -9.35 -0.20 0.78
CA VAL A 224 -9.83 0.01 2.15
C VAL A 224 -8.67 0.04 3.14
N LEU A 225 -7.79 -0.95 3.09
CA LEU A 225 -6.66 -1.06 4.00
C LEU A 225 -5.66 0.07 3.79
N HIS A 226 -5.39 0.42 2.53
CA HIS A 226 -4.50 1.51 2.16
C HIS A 226 -5.03 2.85 2.65
N PHE A 227 -6.31 3.15 2.45
CA PHE A 227 -6.92 4.38 2.97
C PHE A 227 -6.91 4.44 4.50
N LYS A 228 -7.19 3.34 5.19
CA LYS A 228 -7.05 3.27 6.66
C LYS A 228 -5.61 3.51 7.10
N ALA A 229 -4.64 2.88 6.43
CA ALA A 229 -3.22 3.03 6.74
C ALA A 229 -2.74 4.47 6.49
N MET A 230 -3.13 5.10 5.38
CA MET A 230 -2.86 6.51 5.11
C MET A 230 -3.47 7.42 6.16
N LYS A 231 -4.75 7.21 6.52
CA LYS A 231 -5.42 7.97 7.59
C LYS A 231 -4.65 7.86 8.90
N ASN A 232 -4.25 6.65 9.29
CA ASN A 232 -3.48 6.41 10.51
C ASN A 232 -2.12 7.11 10.47
N GLU A 233 -1.42 7.09 9.34
CA GLU A 233 -0.13 7.78 9.18
C GLU A 233 -0.29 9.31 9.26
N ILE A 234 -1.31 9.89 8.62
CA ILE A 234 -1.59 11.33 8.69
C ILE A 234 -1.88 11.74 10.15
N LEU A 235 -2.72 10.98 10.84
CA LEU A 235 -3.05 11.25 12.25
C LEU A 235 -1.81 11.10 13.15
N ARG A 236 -0.96 10.08 12.92
CA ARG A 236 0.30 9.89 13.64
C ARG A 236 1.24 11.08 13.46
N ARG A 237 1.37 11.61 12.24
CA ARG A 237 2.17 12.81 11.95
C ARG A 237 1.61 14.05 12.65
N ARG A 238 0.29 14.22 12.70
CA ARG A 238 -0.36 15.32 13.43
C ARG A 238 -0.09 15.24 14.93
N ILE A 239 -0.24 14.07 15.54
CA ILE A 239 0.05 13.84 16.96
C ILE A 239 1.51 14.20 17.26
N ARG A 240 2.46 13.70 16.45
CA ARG A 240 3.89 14.02 16.59
C ARG A 240 4.16 15.53 16.49
N SER A 241 3.52 16.22 15.55
CA SER A 241 3.66 17.67 15.38
C SER A 241 3.15 18.44 16.60
N MET A 242 1.99 18.07 17.15
CA MET A 242 1.43 18.70 18.35
C MET A 242 2.31 18.45 19.59
N GLN A 243 2.84 17.24 19.75
CA GLN A 243 3.77 16.92 20.85
C GLN A 243 5.05 17.77 20.80
N MET A 244 5.63 17.96 19.61
CA MET A 244 6.79 18.83 19.44
C MET A 244 6.49 20.30 19.73
N GLN A 245 5.29 20.78 19.39
CA GLN A 245 4.86 22.15 19.70
C GLN A 245 4.65 22.34 21.21
N ALA A 246 3.99 21.41 21.88
CA ALA A 246 3.81 21.43 23.33
C ALA A 246 5.15 21.41 24.07
N ALA A 247 6.08 20.53 23.67
CA ALA A 247 7.42 20.48 24.26
C ALA A 247 8.19 21.80 24.07
N ARG A 248 8.07 22.45 22.91
CA ARG A 248 8.66 23.78 22.67
C ARG A 248 8.04 24.86 23.55
N GLN A 249 6.72 24.85 23.74
CA GLN A 249 6.04 25.80 24.62
C GLN A 249 6.52 25.66 26.07
N VAL A 250 6.59 24.43 26.59
CA VAL A 250 7.13 24.17 27.94
C VAL A 250 8.57 24.65 28.06
N ALA A 251 9.43 24.33 27.07
CA ALA A 251 10.82 24.79 27.08
C ALA A 251 10.95 26.32 27.04
N SER A 252 10.09 27.01 26.26
CA SER A 252 10.05 28.47 26.22
C SER A 252 9.54 29.09 27.52
N GLY A 253 8.52 28.50 28.15
CA GLY A 253 8.01 28.94 29.45
C GLY A 253 9.06 28.79 30.55
N ASN A 254 9.77 27.65 30.58
CA ASN A 254 10.87 27.41 31.52
C ASN A 254 12.02 28.41 31.31
N ARG A 255 12.37 28.73 30.06
CA ARG A 255 13.36 29.78 29.77
C ARG A 255 12.92 31.15 30.27
N ALA A 256 11.67 31.55 30.00
CA ALA A 256 11.15 32.85 30.43
C ALA A 256 11.15 32.96 31.97
N ALA A 257 10.74 31.90 32.68
CA ALA A 257 10.79 31.85 34.14
C ALA A 257 12.23 31.93 34.68
N ALA A 258 13.19 31.23 34.07
CA ALA A 258 14.59 31.30 34.45
C ALA A 258 15.20 32.70 34.23
N THR A 259 14.84 33.37 33.12
CA THR A 259 15.27 34.75 32.86
C THR A 259 14.70 35.75 33.87
N GLN A 260 13.44 35.59 34.27
CA GLN A 260 12.85 36.41 35.35
C GLN A 260 13.54 36.17 36.70
N ALA A 261 13.81 34.92 37.05
CA ALA A 261 14.49 34.58 38.30
C ALA A 261 15.96 35.08 38.36
N ALA A 262 16.63 35.18 37.21
CA ALA A 262 18.01 35.67 37.11
C ALA A 262 18.11 37.20 37.01
N SER A 263 16.99 37.93 36.91
CA SER A 263 17.00 39.39 36.87
C SER A 263 17.28 39.93 38.28
N PRO A 264 18.35 40.72 38.50
CA PRO A 264 18.66 41.23 39.82
C PRO A 264 17.52 42.11 40.32
N SER A 265 17.04 41.84 41.54
CA SER A 265 16.08 42.71 42.20
C SER A 265 16.72 44.09 42.35
N THR A 266 16.32 45.04 41.52
CA THR A 266 16.57 46.47 41.76
C THR A 266 15.75 46.84 42.99
N GLY A 267 16.27 46.56 44.18
CA GLY A 267 15.73 47.05 45.42
C GLY A 267 15.71 48.58 45.38
N PRO A 268 14.68 49.24 45.91
CA PRO A 268 14.60 50.69 45.89
C PRO A 268 15.84 51.27 46.56
N SER A 269 16.58 52.08 45.81
CA SER A 269 17.66 52.91 46.33
C SER A 269 17.06 53.84 47.40
N ALA A 270 17.26 53.46 48.66
CA ALA A 270 16.98 54.32 49.79
C ALA A 270 17.96 55.50 49.72
N SER A 271 17.44 56.65 49.31
CA SER A 271 18.12 57.93 49.34
C SER A 271 17.53 58.74 50.48
N HIS A 272 18.15 58.67 51.66
CA HIS A 272 17.99 59.65 52.75
C HIS A 272 19.21 59.58 53.67
#